data_AF-A0A523WQ21-F1
#
_entry.id   AF-A0A523WQ21-F1
#
_cell.length_a   1.000
_cell.length_b   1.000
_cell.length_c   1.000
_cell.angle_alpha   90.00
_cell.angle_beta   90.00
_cell.angle_gamma   90.00
#
_symmetry.space_group_name_H-M   'P 1'
#
loop_
_entity.id
_entity.type
_entity.pdbx_description
1 polymer ?
#
loop_
_entity_poly.entity_id
_entity_poly.type
_entity_poly.pdbx_seq_one_letter_code
_entity_poly.pdbx_strand_id
1 'polypeptide(L)' 'MGSPKSILILMLVSSLCFFGCAKKETATQINWFDDFELGQIRAQNLGQNMLVDFYTDWCKWCKVLDDSVYTDPKVVQ' A
#
# COMPACT_ATOMS: atom_id res chain seq x y z
N MET A 1 6.13 49.96 4.22
CA MET A 1 7.20 49.60 3.27
C MET A 1 7.68 48.19 3.59
N GLY A 2 7.05 47.17 2.99
CA GLY A 2 7.56 45.80 3.09
C GLY A 2 8.80 45.66 2.22
N SER A 3 9.91 45.19 2.79
CA SER A 3 11.13 44.98 2.01
C SER A 3 10.88 43.90 0.93
N PRO A 4 11.49 44.01 -0.27
CA PRO A 4 11.28 43.04 -1.35
C PRO A 4 11.68 41.61 -0.96
N LYS A 5 12.56 41.48 0.04
CA LYS A 5 13.01 40.21 0.63
C LYS A 5 11.91 39.55 1.47
N SER A 6 11.11 40.33 2.19
CA SER A 6 10.00 39.83 3.02
C SER A 6 8.84 39.32 2.17
N ILE A 7 8.58 39.94 1.02
CA ILE A 7 7.55 39.48 0.06
C ILE A 7 7.99 38.16 -0.61
N LEU A 8 9.28 38.04 -0.97
CA LEU A 8 9.82 36.81 -1.56
C LEU A 8 9.74 35.61 -0.59
N ILE A 9 10.05 35.83 0.69
CA ILE A 9 9.99 34.79 1.73
C ILE A 9 8.55 34.34 1.98
N LEU A 10 7.59 35.27 1.96
CA LEU A 10 6.16 34.94 2.16
C LEU A 10 5.62 34.07 1.00
N MET A 11 6.02 34.36 -0.24
CA MET A 11 5.64 33.55 -1.41
C MET A 11 6.25 32.15 -1.39
N LEU A 12 7.49 32.01 -0.92
CA LEU A 12 8.19 30.73 -0.85
C LEU A 12 7.61 29.80 0.23
N VAL A 13 7.22 30.35 1.38
CA VAL A 13 6.57 29.62 2.48
C VAL A 13 5.15 29.20 2.11
N SER A 14 4.40 30.06 1.41
CA SER A 14 3.04 29.72 0.94
C SER A 14 3.04 28.55 -0.04
N SER A 15 4.07 28.41 -0.88
CA SER A 15 4.18 27.30 -1.83
C SER A 15 4.51 25.96 -1.16
N LEU A 16 5.18 25.98 0.00
CA LEU A 16 5.59 24.77 0.74
C LEU A 16 4.41 24.14 1.50
N CYS A 17 3.39 24.93 1.86
CA CYS A 17 2.17 24.43 2.53
C CYS A 17 1.20 23.70 1.59
N PHE A 18 1.27 23.91 0.27
CA PHE A 18 0.35 23.26 -0.69
C PHE A 18 0.70 21.80 -1.02
N PHE A 19 1.95 21.37 -0.79
CA PHE A 19 2.39 20.00 -1.12
C PHE A 19 2.29 19.01 0.06
N GLY A 20 1.85 19.45 1.23
CA GLY A 20 1.98 18.70 2.49
C GLY A 20 0.99 17.55 2.73
N CYS A 21 0.04 17.28 1.83
CA CYS A 21 -0.97 16.23 2.05
C CYS A 21 -0.98 15.19 0.91
N ALA A 22 0.11 14.43 0.77
CA ALA A 22 0.09 13.20 0.00
C ALA A 22 -0.75 12.17 0.79
N LYS A 23 -1.93 11.80 0.28
CA LYS A 23 -2.70 10.68 0.82
C LYS A 23 -1.92 9.40 0.58
N LYS A 24 -1.55 8.69 1.64
CA LYS A 24 -1.00 7.34 1.56
C LYS A 24 -2.10 6.43 0.99
N GLU A 25 -1.91 5.96 -0.23
CA GLU A 25 -2.81 4.99 -0.84
C GLU A 25 -2.76 3.72 0.00
N THR A 26 -3.88 3.41 0.65
CA THR A 26 -4.00 2.21 1.49
C THR A 26 -4.44 1.09 0.58
N ALA A 27 -3.65 0.01 0.50
CA ALA A 27 -4.06 -1.17 -0.23
C ALA A 27 -5.39 -1.68 0.31
N THR A 28 -6.34 -1.96 -0.58
CA THR A 28 -7.69 -2.43 -0.21
C THR A 28 -7.88 -3.93 -0.42
N GLN A 29 -6.90 -4.60 -1.05
CA GLN A 29 -6.91 -6.04 -1.31
C GLN A 29 -5.49 -6.60 -1.41
N ILE A 30 -5.34 -7.89 -1.14
CA ILE A 30 -4.08 -8.63 -1.34
C ILE A 30 -3.87 -8.85 -2.85
N ASN A 31 -2.67 -8.52 -3.34
CA ASN A 31 -2.28 -8.78 -4.72
C ASN A 31 -1.64 -10.16 -4.83
N TRP A 32 -2.45 -11.17 -5.15
CA TRP A 32 -2.00 -12.56 -5.32
C TRP A 32 -1.23 -12.77 -6.62
N PHE A 33 -0.31 -13.73 -6.59
CA PHE A 33 0.38 -14.23 -7.77
C PHE A 33 -0.11 -15.65 -8.05
N ASP A 34 -0.68 -15.87 -9.23
CA ASP A 34 -1.12 -17.22 -9.66
C ASP A 34 0.06 -18.12 -10.04
N ASP A 35 1.18 -17.52 -10.43
CA ASP A 35 2.42 -18.22 -10.74
C ASP A 35 3.35 -18.27 -9.52
N PHE A 36 3.65 -19.50 -9.10
CA PHE A 36 4.47 -19.76 -7.92
C PHE A 36 5.92 -19.28 -8.08
N GLU A 37 6.52 -19.46 -9.25
CA GLU A 37 7.93 -19.09 -9.49
C GLU A 37 8.10 -17.58 -9.49
N LEU A 38 7.19 -16.86 -10.14
CA LEU A 38 7.15 -15.40 -10.14
C LEU A 38 6.97 -14.85 -8.72
N GLY A 39 6.05 -15.43 -7.93
CA GLY A 39 5.85 -15.07 -6.53
C GLY A 39 7.11 -15.30 -5.68
N GLN A 40 7.79 -16.43 -5.89
CA GLN A 40 9.01 -16.78 -5.18
C GLN A 40 10.17 -15.83 -5.50
N ILE A 41 10.40 -15.55 -6.80
CA ILE A 41 11.44 -14.61 -7.24
C ILE A 41 11.16 -13.21 -6.66
N ARG A 42 9.89 -12.78 -6.65
CA ARG A 42 9.48 -11.49 -6.08
C ARG A 42 9.78 -11.43 -4.58
N ALA A 43 9.41 -12.45 -3.82
CA ALA A 43 9.65 -12.52 -2.38
C ALA A 43 11.16 -12.49 -2.05
N GLN A 44 11.97 -13.24 -2.80
CA GLN A 44 13.43 -13.23 -2.66
C GLN A 44 14.04 -11.86 -2.95
N ASN A 45 13.64 -11.23 -4.06
CA ASN A 45 14.13 -9.90 -4.45
C ASN A 45 13.77 -8.80 -3.43
N LEU A 46 12.62 -8.93 -2.77
CA LEU A 46 12.18 -8.01 -1.71
C LEU A 46 12.72 -8.38 -0.32
N GLY A 47 13.36 -9.54 -0.16
CA GLY A 47 13.77 -10.06 1.15
C GLY A 47 12.59 -10.32 2.08
N GLN A 48 11.44 -10.71 1.53
CA GLN A 48 10.19 -10.95 2.27
C GLN A 48 9.84 -12.44 2.32
N ASN A 49 9.05 -12.82 3.32
CA ASN A 49 8.45 -14.15 3.37
C ASN A 49 7.37 -14.29 2.29
N MET A 50 7.22 -15.48 1.74
CA MET A 50 6.16 -15.83 0.79
C MET A 50 5.04 -16.58 1.53
N LEU A 51 3.80 -16.10 1.39
CA LEU A 51 2.60 -16.82 1.79
C LEU A 51 2.07 -17.60 0.59
N VAL A 52 1.79 -18.89 0.78
CA VAL A 52 1.16 -19.75 -0.24
C VAL A 52 -0.19 -20.18 0.32
N ASP A 53 -1.26 -19.79 -0.38
CA ASP A 53 -2.62 -20.19 -0.02
C ASP A 53 -3.06 -21.40 -0.85
N PHE A 54 -3.50 -22.45 -0.17
CA PHE A 54 -3.97 -23.68 -0.79
C PHE A 54 -5.49 -23.68 -0.82
N TYR A 55 -6.06 -23.47 -2.00
CA TYR A 55 -7.49 -23.26 -2.19
C TYR A 55 -8.15 -24.38 -3.00
N THR A 56 -9.43 -24.68 -2.69
CA THR A 56 -10.33 -25.44 -3.54
C THR A 56 -11.75 -24.89 -3.47
N ASP A 57 -12.52 -24.99 -4.55
CA ASP A 57 -13.85 -24.36 -4.64
C ASP A 57 -14.88 -24.87 -3.62
N TRP A 58 -14.71 -26.08 -3.12
CA TRP A 58 -15.59 -26.70 -2.14
C TRP A 58 -15.14 -26.45 -0.69
N CYS A 59 -13.99 -25.79 -0.49
CA CYS A 59 -13.47 -25.48 0.83
C CYS A 59 -14.26 -24.34 1.48
N LYS A 60 -15.10 -24.67 2.47
CA LYS A 60 -15.87 -23.67 3.22
C LYS A 60 -14.99 -22.70 4.01
N TRP A 61 -13.93 -23.21 4.65
CA TRP A 61 -13.06 -22.38 5.48
C TRP A 61 -12.16 -21.45 4.67
N CYS A 62 -11.77 -21.85 3.46
CA CYS A 62 -11.01 -21.02 2.55
C CYS A 62 -11.84 -19.77 2.17
N LYS A 63 -13.13 -19.96 1.84
CA LYS A 63 -14.06 -18.84 1.59
C LYS A 63 -14.22 -17.90 2.80
N VAL A 64 -14.30 -18.45 4.00
CA VAL A 64 -14.36 -17.63 5.23
C VAL A 64 -13.07 -16.81 5.39
N LEU A 65 -11.91 -17.39 5.10
CA LEU A 65 -10.62 -16.69 5.14
C LEU A 65 -10.59 -15.54 4.11
N ASP A 66 -10.98 -15.80 2.87
CA ASP A 66 -11.07 -14.80 1.80
C ASP A 66 -12.02 -13.65 2.18
N ASP A 67 -13.21 -13.97 2.68
CA ASP A 67 -14.26 -13.00 2.94
C ASP A 67 -13.98 -12.13 4.17
N SER A 68 -13.34 -12.68 5.21
CA SER A 68 -13.26 -12.04 6.53
C SER A 68 -11.85 -11.67 6.99
N VAL A 69 -10.82 -12.38 6.52
CA VAL A 69 -9.43 -12.17 6.97
C VAL A 69 -8.64 -11.44 5.90
N TYR A 70 -8.69 -11.89 4.66
CA TYR A 70 -7.94 -11.25 3.56
C TYR A 70 -8.54 -9.91 3.10
N THR A 71 -9.73 -9.55 3.60
CA THR A 71 -10.35 -8.23 3.45
C THR A 71 -10.15 -7.32 4.66
N ASP A 72 -9.63 -7.82 5.79
CA ASP A 72 -9.38 -6.99 6.97
C ASP A 72 -8.26 -5.98 6.64
N PRO A 73 -8.49 -4.66 6.78
CA PRO A 73 -7.47 -3.64 6.53
C PRO A 73 -6.17 -3.87 7.31
N LYS A 74 -6.23 -4.54 8.47
CA LYS A 74 -5.04 -4.87 9.26
C LYS A 74 -4.17 -5.97 8.66
N VAL A 75 -4.75 -6.80 7.80
CA VAL A 75 -4.07 -7.91 7.10
C VAL A 75 -3.55 -7.48 5.74
N VAL A 76 -4.27 -6.57 5.05
CA VAL A 76 -3.90 -6.07 3.71
C VAL A 76 -2.73 -5.08 3.73
N GLN A 77 -2.53 -4.38 4.86
CA GLN A 77 -1.63 -3.21 4.99
C GLN A 77 -0.14 -3.52 5.13
#